data_AF-A0A538ENH3-F1
#
_entry.id   AF-A0A538ENH3-F1
#
_cell.length_a   1.000
_cell.length_b   1.000
_cell.length_c   1.000
_cell.angle_alpha   90.00
_cell.angle_beta   90.00
_cell.angle_gamma   90.00
#
_symmetry.space_group_name_H-M   'P 1'
#
loop_
_entity.id
_entity.type
_entity.pdbx_description
1 polymer ?
#
loop_
_entity_poly.entity_id
_entity_poly.type
_entity_poly.pdbx_seq_one_letter_code
_entity_poly.pdbx_strand_id
1 'polypeptide(L)'
;WAVYAEQAMVERGFGGLPVRLQQLKMQLRMTLNAIIDQAVHCDGMTEADAMDLMTRRGFQEEGEAAGKWRRALLTSAQLSTYFVGYTEVAAIAAARPTGTAVRDWHDAMLAHGSPPPRHVRTLLGI
;
A
#
# COMPACT_ATOMS: atom_id res chain seq x y z
N TRP A 1 -3.11 -7.00 0.51
CA TRP A 1 -3.49 -7.60 1.80
C TRP A 1 -2.69 -7.06 2.98
N ALA A 2 -1.37 -7.31 3.08
CA ALA A 2 -0.57 -6.95 4.28
C ALA A 2 -0.73 -5.49 4.73
N VAL A 3 -0.65 -4.56 3.78
CA VAL A 3 -0.87 -3.12 4.02
C VAL A 3 -2.25 -2.81 4.62
N TYR A 4 -3.28 -3.46 4.09
CA TYR A 4 -4.64 -3.33 4.61
C TYR A 4 -4.74 -3.91 6.04
N ALA A 5 -4.05 -5.03 6.31
CA ALA A 5 -4.04 -5.63 7.64
C ALA A 5 -3.39 -4.70 8.69
N GLU A 6 -2.31 -3.99 8.34
CA GLU A 6 -1.73 -2.96 9.21
C GLU A 6 -2.78 -1.91 9.62
N GLN A 7 -3.51 -1.37 8.65
CA GLN A 7 -4.60 -0.42 8.91
C GLN A 7 -5.70 -1.04 9.76
N ALA A 8 -6.17 -2.24 9.41
CA ALA A 8 -7.25 -2.92 10.10
C ALA A 8 -6.93 -3.14 11.59
N MET A 9 -5.67 -3.45 11.92
CA MET A 9 -5.21 -3.64 13.29
C MET A 9 -5.18 -2.31 14.07
N VAL A 10 -4.59 -1.26 13.51
CA VAL A 10 -4.50 0.04 14.23
C VAL A 10 -5.86 0.71 14.41
N GLU A 11 -6.80 0.52 13.47
CA GLU A 11 -8.20 0.98 13.62
C GLU A 11 -8.95 0.26 14.73
N ARG A 12 -8.50 -0.93 15.13
CA ARG A 12 -9.04 -1.71 16.26
C ARG A 12 -8.27 -1.46 17.56
N GLY A 13 -7.42 -0.43 17.59
CA GLY A 13 -6.70 0.01 18.79
C GLY A 13 -5.37 -0.70 19.04
N PHE A 14 -4.90 -1.56 18.13
CA PHE A 14 -3.63 -2.24 18.31
C PHE A 14 -2.46 -1.24 18.40
N GLY A 15 -1.70 -1.30 19.50
CA GLY A 15 -0.48 -0.53 19.71
C GLY A 15 -0.65 0.98 19.97
N GLY A 16 -1.89 1.48 20.02
CA GLY A 16 -2.20 2.87 20.35
C GLY A 16 -1.58 3.91 19.40
N LEU A 17 -1.46 5.15 19.88
CA LEU A 17 -0.99 6.28 19.08
C LEU A 17 0.44 6.09 18.48
N PRO A 18 1.44 5.53 19.20
CA PRO A 18 2.77 5.33 18.62
C PRO A 18 2.76 4.40 17.41
N VAL A 19 2.00 3.30 17.46
CA VAL A 19 1.89 2.37 16.32
C VAL A 19 1.05 2.97 15.20
N ARG A 20 -0.01 3.73 15.51
CA ARG A 20 -0.77 4.50 14.50
C ARG A 20 0.13 5.45 13.73
N LEU A 21 1.02 6.19 14.40
CA LEU A 21 1.96 7.10 13.74
C LEU A 21 2.92 6.35 12.80
N GLN A 22 3.49 5.23 13.24
CA GLN A 22 4.36 4.41 12.39
C GLN A 22 3.61 3.82 11.20
N GLN A 23 2.38 3.35 11.40
CA GLN A 23 1.53 2.84 10.31
C GLN A 23 1.21 3.92 9.27
N LEU A 24 0.97 5.17 9.70
CA LEU A 24 0.78 6.30 8.78
C LEU A 24 2.05 6.63 7.99
N LYS A 25 3.24 6.58 8.62
CA LYS A 25 4.53 6.70 7.92
C LYS A 25 4.68 5.60 6.86
N MET A 26 4.25 4.37 7.18
CA MET A 26 4.28 3.25 6.24
C MET A 26 3.32 3.47 5.07
N GLN A 27 2.08 3.95 5.31
CA GLN A 27 1.14 4.34 4.25
C GLN A 27 1.70 5.43 3.33
N LEU A 28 2.34 6.45 3.91
CA LEU A 28 3.01 7.49 3.15
C LEU A 28 4.10 6.89 2.24
N ARG A 29 4.92 5.98 2.76
CA ARG A 29 5.97 5.31 1.98
C ARG A 29 5.41 4.61 0.74
N MET A 30 4.29 3.89 0.85
CA MET A 30 3.70 3.20 -0.31
C MET A 30 3.05 4.16 -1.31
N THR A 31 2.50 5.27 -0.83
CA THR A 31 2.00 6.34 -1.70
C THR A 31 3.15 6.96 -2.49
N LEU A 32 4.28 7.26 -1.83
CA LEU A 32 5.48 7.77 -2.49
C LEU A 32 6.07 6.77 -3.49
N ASN A 33 6.03 5.47 -3.19
CA ASN A 33 6.46 4.44 -4.13
C ASN A 33 5.70 4.55 -5.46
N ALA A 34 4.38 4.72 -5.42
CA ALA A 34 3.57 4.85 -6.64
C ALA A 34 3.88 6.16 -7.41
N ILE A 35 4.09 7.27 -6.69
CA ILE A 35 4.47 8.56 -7.29
C ILE A 35 5.82 8.43 -8.00
N ILE A 36 6.84 7.89 -7.33
CA ILE A 36 8.19 7.77 -7.89
C ILE A 36 8.18 6.85 -9.12
N ASP A 37 7.51 5.70 -9.02
CA ASP A 37 7.43 4.74 -10.12
C ASP A 37 6.81 5.35 -11.37
N GLN A 38 5.69 6.07 -11.23
CA GLN A 38 5.08 6.74 -12.38
C GLN A 38 5.95 7.91 -12.89
N ALA A 39 6.41 8.78 -12.00
CA ALA A 39 7.10 10.00 -12.41
C ALA A 39 8.48 9.73 -13.03
N VAL A 40 9.20 8.70 -12.59
CA VAL A 40 10.45 8.24 -13.22
C VAL A 40 10.20 7.75 -14.64
N HIS A 41 9.13 7.01 -14.87
CA HIS A 41 8.85 6.38 -16.17
C HIS A 41 8.08 7.26 -17.15
N CYS A 42 7.32 8.24 -16.65
CA CYS A 42 6.38 9.03 -17.47
C CYS A 42 6.68 10.53 -17.48
N ASP A 43 7.29 11.07 -16.41
CA ASP A 43 7.41 12.53 -16.21
C ASP A 43 8.86 13.02 -16.11
N GLY A 44 9.85 12.12 -16.28
CA GLY A 44 11.27 12.47 -16.26
C GLY A 44 11.79 12.92 -14.89
N MET A 45 11.23 12.40 -13.79
CA MET A 45 11.68 12.69 -12.42
C MET A 45 13.19 12.47 -12.26
N THR A 46 13.89 13.46 -11.71
CA THR A 46 15.33 13.37 -11.46
C THR A 46 15.64 12.63 -10.15
N GLU A 47 16.87 12.15 -10.00
CA GLU A 47 17.34 11.57 -8.73
C GLU A 47 17.19 12.57 -7.57
N ALA A 48 17.56 13.84 -7.80
CA ALA A 48 17.47 14.88 -6.78
C ALA A 48 16.03 15.07 -6.28
N ASP A 49 15.05 15.14 -7.19
CA ASP A 49 13.63 15.28 -6.85
C ASP A 49 13.10 14.04 -6.10
N ALA A 50 13.48 12.84 -6.55
CA ALA A 50 13.11 11.59 -5.89
C ALA A 50 13.69 11.50 -4.47
N MET A 51 14.95 11.88 -4.29
CA MET A 51 15.63 11.88 -3.00
C MET A 51 15.02 12.91 -2.04
N ASP A 52 14.72 14.12 -2.50
CA ASP A 52 14.03 15.15 -1.70
C ASP A 52 12.65 14.67 -1.24
N LEU A 53 11.86 14.12 -2.17
CA LEU A 53 10.53 13.58 -1.89
C LEU A 53 10.58 12.47 -0.81
N MET A 54 11.50 11.52 -0.93
CA MET A 54 11.61 10.40 0.01
C MET A 54 12.12 10.80 1.39
N THR A 55 13.14 11.65 1.45
CA THR A 55 13.81 11.99 2.72
C THR A 55 13.07 13.09 3.46
N ARG A 56 12.72 14.21 2.81
CA ARG A 56 12.07 15.36 3.46
C ARG A 56 10.59 15.13 3.71
N ARG A 57 9.87 14.64 2.69
CA ARG A 57 8.41 14.44 2.81
C ARG A 57 8.07 13.04 3.29
N GLY A 58 8.86 12.03 2.92
CA GLY A 58 8.64 10.64 3.28
C GLY A 58 9.26 10.18 4.59
N PHE A 59 10.11 11.01 5.23
CA PHE A 59 10.83 10.68 6.46
C PHE A 59 11.64 9.38 6.38
N GLN A 60 12.17 9.07 5.19
CA GLN A 60 13.00 7.89 4.94
C GLN A 60 14.47 8.22 5.17
N GLU A 61 15.23 7.21 5.58
CA GLU A 61 16.69 7.35 5.67
C GLU A 61 17.30 7.44 4.25
N GLU A 62 18.43 8.12 4.13
CA GLU A 62 19.10 8.34 2.84
C GLU A 62 19.41 7.03 2.12
N GLY A 63 19.87 6.00 2.84
CA GLY A 63 20.13 4.68 2.26
C GLY A 63 18.87 3.97 1.74
N GLU A 64 17.73 4.15 2.40
CA GLU A 64 16.44 3.62 1.93
C GLU A 64 15.93 4.33 0.68
N ALA A 65 16.21 5.64 0.59
CA ALA A 65 15.86 6.47 -0.55
C ALA A 65 16.73 6.11 -1.77
N ALA A 66 18.06 6.07 -1.60
CA ALA A 66 19.00 5.71 -2.67
C ALA A 66 18.76 4.29 -3.20
N GLY A 67 18.51 3.33 -2.31
CA GLY A 67 18.17 1.96 -2.72
C GLY A 67 16.87 1.88 -3.52
N LYS A 68 15.88 2.71 -3.18
CA LYS A 68 14.60 2.78 -3.88
C LYS A 68 14.70 3.49 -5.22
N TRP A 69 15.47 4.57 -5.30
CA TRP A 69 15.81 5.21 -6.57
C TRP A 69 16.41 4.19 -7.55
N ARG A 70 17.46 3.46 -7.12
CA ARG A 70 18.08 2.42 -7.94
C ARG A 70 17.07 1.34 -8.36
N ARG A 71 16.16 0.93 -7.48
CA ARG A 71 15.11 -0.04 -7.80
C ARG A 71 14.13 0.50 -8.86
N ALA A 72 13.75 1.76 -8.79
CA ALA A 72 12.86 2.40 -9.76
C ALA A 72 13.48 2.47 -11.16
N LEU A 73 14.81 2.54 -11.27
CA LEU A 73 15.51 2.51 -12.57
C LEU A 73 15.66 1.09 -13.14
N LEU A 74 15.65 0.07 -12.29
CA LEU A 74 15.89 -1.33 -12.69
C LEU A 74 14.60 -2.14 -12.85
N THR A 75 13.45 -1.58 -12.47
CA THR A 75 12.14 -2.24 -12.52
C THR A 75 11.07 -1.22 -12.86
N SER A 76 9.95 -1.68 -13.44
CA SER A 76 8.80 -0.84 -13.73
C SER A 76 7.52 -1.40 -13.11
N ALA A 77 6.59 -0.52 -12.74
CA ALA A 77 5.29 -0.83 -12.12
C ALA A 77 5.35 -1.50 -10.73
N GLN A 78 6.51 -2.05 -10.36
CA GLN A 78 6.67 -2.90 -9.18
C GLN A 78 6.47 -2.10 -7.90
N LEU A 79 6.99 -0.87 -7.83
CA LEU A 79 6.84 -0.01 -6.66
C LEU A 79 5.37 0.40 -6.43
N SER A 80 4.60 0.57 -7.51
CA SER A 80 3.17 0.89 -7.45
C SER A 80 2.31 -0.25 -6.88
N THR A 81 2.77 -1.51 -6.95
CA THR A 81 1.96 -2.69 -6.55
C THR A 81 1.45 -2.63 -5.12
N TYR A 82 2.21 -2.05 -4.18
CA TYR A 82 1.79 -1.91 -2.79
C TYR A 82 0.58 -0.99 -2.66
N PHE A 83 0.62 0.18 -3.33
CA PHE A 83 -0.43 1.17 -3.28
C PHE A 83 -1.70 0.67 -3.98
N VAL A 84 -1.57 0.13 -5.20
CA VAL A 84 -2.70 -0.42 -5.96
C VAL A 84 -3.32 -1.60 -5.22
N GLY A 85 -2.51 -2.56 -4.78
CA GLY A 85 -3.00 -3.72 -4.05
C GLY A 85 -3.66 -3.36 -2.72
N TYR A 86 -3.16 -2.34 -2.01
CA TYR A 86 -3.80 -1.82 -0.80
C TYR A 86 -5.15 -1.18 -1.10
N THR A 87 -5.20 -0.23 -2.04
CA THR A 87 -6.42 0.54 -2.35
C THR A 87 -7.55 -0.38 -2.82
N GLU A 88 -7.26 -1.35 -3.69
CA GLU A 88 -8.28 -2.30 -4.13
C GLU A 88 -8.75 -3.23 -3.00
N VAL A 89 -7.82 -3.78 -2.19
CA VAL A 89 -8.18 -4.66 -1.08
C VAL A 89 -8.97 -3.91 0.01
N ALA A 90 -8.59 -2.67 0.32
CA ALA A 90 -9.31 -1.84 1.27
C ALA A 90 -10.74 -1.53 0.77
N ALA A 91 -10.91 -1.28 -0.53
CA ALA A 91 -12.21 -1.06 -1.12
C ALA A 91 -13.10 -2.32 -1.07
N ILE A 92 -12.51 -3.51 -1.27
CA ILE A 92 -13.23 -4.79 -1.09
C ILE A 92 -13.63 -4.99 0.38
N ALA A 93 -12.71 -4.71 1.31
CA ALA A 93 -13.00 -4.79 2.74
C ALA A 93 -14.13 -3.84 3.17
N ALA A 94 -14.19 -2.65 2.59
CA ALA A 94 -15.25 -1.66 2.83
C ALA A 94 -16.61 -2.07 2.24
N ALA A 95 -16.62 -2.88 1.17
CA ALA A 95 -17.83 -3.41 0.53
C ALA A 95 -18.48 -4.58 1.30
N ARG A 96 -18.02 -4.86 2.52
CA ARG A 96 -18.60 -5.89 3.39
C ARG A 96 -20.11 -5.67 3.58
N PRO A 97 -20.96 -6.68 3.31
CA PRO A 97 -22.40 -6.56 3.50
C PRO A 97 -22.77 -6.23 4.95
N THR A 98 -23.85 -5.46 5.12
CA THR A 98 -24.39 -5.13 6.45
C THR A 98 -24.77 -6.41 7.19
N GLY A 99 -24.36 -6.52 8.45
CA GLY A 99 -24.61 -7.70 9.28
C GLY A 99 -23.56 -8.81 9.17
N THR A 100 -22.67 -8.78 8.18
CA THR A 100 -21.55 -9.75 8.08
C THR A 100 -20.46 -9.43 9.10
N ALA A 101 -20.03 -10.42 9.89
CA ALA A 101 -18.91 -10.24 10.82
C ALA A 101 -17.61 -9.95 10.05
N VAL A 102 -16.71 -9.16 10.65
CA VAL A 102 -15.42 -8.79 10.01
C VAL A 102 -14.63 -10.06 9.66
N ARG A 103 -14.56 -11.00 10.60
CA ARG A 103 -13.83 -12.27 10.42
C ARG A 103 -14.36 -13.02 9.20
N ASP A 104 -15.67 -13.25 9.14
CA ASP A 104 -16.26 -14.05 8.07
C ASP A 104 -16.06 -13.38 6.69
N TRP A 105 -16.04 -12.04 6.63
CA TRP A 105 -15.70 -11.31 5.41
C TRP A 105 -14.22 -11.48 5.02
N HIS A 106 -13.31 -11.37 5.98
CA HIS A 106 -11.88 -11.60 5.73
C HIS A 106 -11.59 -13.05 5.31
N ASP A 107 -12.25 -14.03 5.93
CA ASP A 107 -12.13 -15.44 5.55
C ASP A 107 -12.59 -15.65 4.11
N ALA A 108 -13.73 -15.07 3.71
CA ALA A 108 -14.21 -15.11 2.33
C ALA A 108 -13.23 -14.45 1.35
N MET A 109 -12.68 -13.28 1.69
CA MET A 109 -11.67 -12.60 0.85
C MET A 109 -10.41 -13.46 0.65
N LEU A 110 -9.97 -14.19 1.68
CA LEU A 110 -8.73 -14.97 1.68
C LEU A 110 -8.88 -16.40 1.14
N ALA A 111 -10.11 -16.92 1.06
CA ALA A 111 -10.40 -18.30 0.62
C ALA A 111 -9.92 -18.63 -0.80
N HIS A 112 -9.59 -17.61 -1.60
CA HIS A 112 -9.21 -17.75 -3.00
C HIS A 112 -7.69 -17.76 -3.25
N GLY A 113 -6.86 -17.65 -2.20
CA GLY A 113 -5.40 -17.58 -2.34
C GLY A 113 -4.92 -16.18 -2.73
N SER A 114 -4.15 -16.07 -3.83
CA SER A 114 -3.53 -14.80 -4.27
C SER A 114 -3.97 -14.30 -5.66
N PRO A 115 -5.28 -14.29 -6.02
CA PRO A 115 -5.70 -13.70 -7.28
C PRO A 115 -5.58 -12.16 -7.22
N PRO A 116 -5.50 -11.48 -8.39
CA PRO A 116 -5.61 -10.03 -8.45
C PRO A 116 -6.89 -9.52 -7.77
N PRO A 117 -6.87 -8.41 -6.99
CA PRO A 117 -8.03 -8.01 -6.20
C PRO A 117 -9.29 -7.72 -7.04
N ARG A 118 -9.14 -7.23 -8.27
CA ARG A 118 -10.26 -7.14 -9.24
C ARG A 118 -11.04 -8.45 -9.44
N HIS A 119 -10.38 -9.61 -9.38
CA HIS A 119 -11.03 -10.92 -9.51
C HIS A 119 -11.64 -11.39 -8.18
N VAL A 120 -11.06 -10.99 -7.04
CA VAL A 120 -11.66 -11.23 -5.72
C VAL A 120 -13.05 -10.62 -5.63
N ARG A 121 -13.25 -9.40 -6.17
CA ARG A 121 -14.58 -8.76 -6.24
C ARG A 121 -15.61 -9.68 -6.91
N THR A 122 -15.30 -10.17 -8.10
CA THR A 122 -16.17 -11.10 -8.84
C THR A 122 -16.43 -12.38 -8.07
N LEU A 123 -15.42 -12.95 -7.41
CA LEU A 123 -15.54 -14.18 -6.62
C LEU A 123 -16.41 -13.99 -5.37
N LEU A 124 -16.44 -12.79 -4.80
CA LEU A 124 -17.30 -12.41 -3.68
C LEU A 124 -18.70 -11.94 -4.11
N GLY A 125 -18.97 -11.82 -5.41
CA GLY A 125 -20.25 -11.37 -5.95
C GLY A 125 -20.52 -9.87 -5.77
N ILE A 126 -19.47 -9.03 -5.74
CA ILE A 126 -19.55 -7.56 -5.59
C ILE A 126 -18.88 -6.79 -6.73
#